data_AF-A0A957IX46-F1
#
_entry.id   AF-A0A957IX46-F1
#
_cell.length_a   1.000
_cell.length_b   1.000
_cell.length_c   1.000
_cell.angle_alpha   90.00
_cell.angle_beta   90.00
_cell.angle_gamma   90.00
#
_symmetry.space_group_name_H-M   'P 1'
#
loop_
_entity.id
_entity.type
_entity.pdbx_description
1 polymer ?
#
loop_
_entity_poly.entity_id
_entity_poly.type
_entity_poly.pdbx_seq_one_letter_code
_entity_poly.pdbx_strand_id
1 'polypeptide(L)'
;SGDENVYTSYAGEGGVPLDNFFKRLAFAIRLADSNVLLSDEITNQTRVQFHRQITERVRQITPFLWLDGDPYLVVWNGRLIWVLDAYTSSSRFPYATPDTQYGINYVRNAAKITVDAYDGTVTYYIAAPEDPLIQAYAAAFPDLFRPLAEMPEGLQAHIRYPEDLFTIQTRQYLTYHMQDVRVFYNKEDLRAIPNEIFDNAQQIMEPYYVTLPLPGETEPEFLLIQPFTPDQKTNMVAWIAARNDPPYYGQLVEYELPKQELVFGPIQVESRIDQEPEISQQFSLWDQRGSSVIRGNLIVIPLGNSFLYVEPVYLLSETSALPELKRVIVATNTQIVMRETLPEALAALVAEAPAVAQIEVLPEEDAAEETAVTPQPLPPLDVDASLEELIQSANDHFTAAEAAQRTGDWTRYGTELEALQQDLQRLLEATQAAP
;
A
#
# COMPACT_ATOMS: atom_id res chain seq x y z
N SER A 1 -10.36 30.44 22.14
CA SER A 1 -11.60 31.07 22.64
C SER A 1 -12.74 30.15 22.25
N GLY A 2 -13.30 29.42 23.20
CA GLY A 2 -14.36 28.43 22.99
C GLY A 2 -15.42 28.47 24.10
N ASP A 3 -15.50 29.58 24.83
CA ASP A 3 -16.39 29.76 25.98
C ASP A 3 -17.81 30.21 25.59
N GLU A 4 -18.09 30.44 24.30
CA GLU A 4 -19.42 30.81 23.80
C GLU A 4 -20.01 29.69 22.93
N ASN A 5 -21.19 29.22 23.34
CA ASN A 5 -21.98 28.29 22.53
C ASN A 5 -22.50 29.01 21.28
N VAL A 6 -22.00 28.61 20.11
CA VAL A 6 -22.52 29.07 18.81
C VAL A 6 -23.67 28.15 18.40
N TYR A 7 -24.88 28.71 18.33
CA TYR A 7 -26.05 28.00 17.83
C TYR A 7 -26.23 28.30 16.34
N THR A 8 -26.43 27.26 15.54
CA THR A 8 -26.80 27.36 14.12
C THR A 8 -28.08 26.59 13.86
N SER A 9 -28.87 27.05 12.88
CA SER A 9 -29.98 26.29 12.33
C SER A 9 -29.54 25.52 11.09
N TYR A 10 -30.23 24.41 10.82
CA TYR A 10 -30.05 23.65 9.58
C TYR A 10 -30.62 24.44 8.40
N ALA A 11 -29.79 24.71 7.40
CA ALA A 11 -30.16 25.47 6.20
C ALA A 11 -30.20 24.60 4.92
N GLY A 12 -29.98 23.28 5.05
CA GLY A 12 -30.04 22.36 3.92
C GLY A 12 -31.46 21.98 3.52
N GLU A 13 -31.58 21.33 2.36
CA GLU A 13 -32.88 20.95 1.79
C GLU A 13 -33.30 19.52 2.15
N GLY A 14 -32.42 18.77 2.81
CA GLY A 14 -32.61 17.36 3.19
C GLY A 14 -33.71 17.14 4.22
N GLY A 15 -34.22 15.91 4.26
CA GLY A 15 -35.26 15.49 5.20
C GLY A 15 -36.67 15.93 4.79
N VAL A 16 -37.67 15.38 5.47
CA VAL A 16 -39.08 15.63 5.13
C VAL A 16 -39.63 16.75 6.02
N PRO A 17 -40.15 17.85 5.45
CA PRO A 17 -40.73 18.94 6.23
C PRO A 17 -42.02 18.49 6.92
N LEU A 18 -42.17 18.84 8.20
CA LEU A 18 -43.36 18.63 9.02
C LEU A 18 -44.35 19.80 8.90
N ASP A 19 -44.58 20.20 7.64
CA ASP A 19 -45.39 21.36 7.26
C ASP A 19 -46.90 21.17 7.42
N ASN A 20 -47.36 19.95 7.74
CA ASN A 20 -48.77 19.66 7.95
C ASN A 20 -49.01 18.54 8.97
N PHE A 21 -50.24 18.50 9.48
CA PHE A 21 -50.68 17.56 10.50
C PHE A 21 -50.53 16.09 10.07
N PHE A 22 -50.82 15.74 8.81
CA PHE A 22 -50.74 14.35 8.35
C PHE A 22 -49.29 13.84 8.30
N LYS A 23 -48.33 14.67 7.87
CA LYS A 23 -46.91 14.33 7.92
C LYS A 23 -46.44 14.16 9.37
N ARG A 24 -46.86 15.06 10.27
CA ARG A 24 -46.56 14.94 11.71
C ARG A 24 -47.14 13.66 12.30
N LEU A 25 -48.38 13.31 11.97
CA LEU A 25 -49.02 12.07 12.43
C LEU A 25 -48.31 10.83 11.89
N ALA A 26 -47.95 10.82 10.60
CA ALA A 26 -47.23 9.71 9.99
C ALA A 26 -45.86 9.49 10.68
N PHE A 27 -45.12 10.57 10.94
CA PHE A 27 -43.84 10.48 11.66
C PHE A 27 -43.99 10.14 13.14
N ALA A 28 -45.04 10.63 13.81
CA ALA A 28 -45.35 10.23 15.19
C ALA A 28 -45.57 8.72 15.31
N ILE A 29 -46.31 8.13 14.36
CA ILE A 29 -46.51 6.67 14.29
C ILE A 29 -45.20 5.96 13.95
N ARG A 30 -44.46 6.43 12.93
CA ARG A 30 -43.22 5.81 12.44
C ARG A 30 -42.09 5.79 13.47
N LEU A 31 -42.02 6.82 14.31
CA LEU A 31 -41.04 6.98 15.38
C LEU A 31 -41.55 6.50 16.74
N ALA A 32 -42.82 6.10 16.82
CA ALA A 32 -43.51 5.77 18.07
C ALA A 32 -43.40 6.87 19.14
N ASP A 33 -43.48 8.14 18.71
CA ASP A 33 -43.31 9.32 19.57
C ASP A 33 -44.45 10.33 19.38
N SER A 34 -45.29 10.48 20.40
CA SER A 34 -46.40 11.45 20.40
C SER A 34 -45.92 12.91 20.44
N ASN A 35 -44.69 13.17 20.87
CA ASN A 35 -44.15 14.54 20.93
C ASN A 35 -44.03 15.16 19.54
N VAL A 36 -43.90 14.36 18.48
CA VAL A 36 -43.92 14.83 17.08
C VAL A 36 -45.21 15.61 16.73
N LEU A 37 -46.32 15.29 17.40
CA LEU A 37 -47.60 15.96 17.24
C LEU A 37 -47.84 17.07 18.26
N LEU A 38 -47.40 16.87 19.51
CA LEU A 38 -47.81 17.67 20.66
C LEU A 38 -46.79 18.73 21.09
N SER A 39 -45.53 18.62 20.66
CA SER A 39 -44.47 19.55 21.06
C SER A 39 -44.55 20.87 20.30
N ASP A 40 -44.47 21.98 21.04
CA ASP A 40 -44.39 23.33 20.49
C ASP A 40 -43.02 23.63 19.86
N GLU A 41 -41.99 22.82 20.13
CA GLU A 41 -40.67 22.93 19.49
C GLU A 41 -40.71 22.48 18.02
N ILE A 42 -41.74 21.74 17.61
CA ILE A 42 -41.90 21.25 16.25
C ILE A 42 -42.78 22.22 15.46
N THR A 43 -42.11 23.00 14.62
CA THR A 43 -42.74 24.01 13.76
C THR A 43 -42.91 23.48 12.34
N ASN A 44 -43.59 24.25 11.48
CA ASN A 44 -43.73 23.90 10.07
C ASN A 44 -42.41 24.00 9.28
N GLN A 45 -41.35 24.54 9.90
CA GLN A 45 -39.99 24.57 9.35
C GLN A 45 -39.17 23.35 9.77
N THR A 46 -39.64 22.58 10.77
CA THR A 46 -38.96 21.37 11.24
C THR A 46 -38.94 20.31 10.16
N ARG A 47 -37.77 19.69 9.97
CA ARG A 47 -37.56 18.60 9.02
C ARG A 47 -37.14 17.35 9.78
N VAL A 48 -37.77 16.22 9.48
CA VAL A 48 -37.33 14.92 10.00
C VAL A 48 -36.21 14.40 9.12
N GLN A 49 -35.04 14.20 9.73
CA GLN A 49 -33.91 13.51 9.11
C GLN A 49 -33.99 12.02 9.43
N PHE A 50 -34.21 11.20 8.41
CA PHE A 50 -34.30 9.74 8.51
C PHE A 50 -33.48 9.08 7.40
N HIS A 51 -33.14 7.80 7.55
CA HIS A 51 -32.14 7.10 6.73
C HIS A 51 -30.84 7.92 6.64
N ARG A 52 -30.26 8.20 7.82
CA ARG A 52 -29.02 8.98 7.95
C ARG A 52 -27.77 8.16 7.67
N GLN A 53 -27.87 6.83 7.82
CA GLN A 53 -26.79 5.93 7.45
C GLN A 53 -26.63 5.93 5.93
N ILE A 54 -25.42 6.19 5.47
CA ILE A 54 -25.11 6.46 4.06
C ILE A 54 -25.42 5.23 3.20
N THR A 55 -24.92 4.07 3.60
CA THR A 55 -25.15 2.80 2.92
C THR A 55 -26.64 2.42 2.89
N GLU A 56 -27.36 2.66 4.00
CA GLU A 56 -28.80 2.41 4.06
C GLU A 56 -29.55 3.31 3.07
N ARG A 57 -29.25 4.62 3.08
CA ARG A 57 -29.83 5.61 2.17
C ARG A 57 -29.64 5.23 0.71
N VAL A 58 -28.42 4.88 0.33
CA VAL A 58 -28.10 4.50 -1.06
C VAL A 58 -28.84 3.21 -1.43
N ARG A 59 -28.84 2.19 -0.58
CA ARG A 59 -29.58 0.94 -0.82
C ARG A 59 -31.09 1.14 -0.96
N GLN A 60 -31.68 2.11 -0.28
CA GLN A 60 -33.10 2.44 -0.44
C GLN A 60 -33.41 3.03 -1.82
N ILE A 61 -32.47 3.79 -2.41
CA ILE A 61 -32.65 4.42 -3.73
C ILE A 61 -32.32 3.44 -4.85
N THR A 62 -31.20 2.72 -4.76
CA THR A 62 -30.73 1.77 -5.77
C THR A 62 -30.49 0.38 -5.16
N PRO A 63 -31.54 -0.36 -4.78
CA PRO A 63 -31.41 -1.69 -4.16
C PRO A 63 -30.84 -2.75 -5.11
N PHE A 64 -30.78 -2.45 -6.41
CA PHE A 64 -30.27 -3.32 -7.47
C PHE A 64 -28.75 -3.18 -7.70
N LEU A 65 -28.11 -2.19 -7.08
CA LEU A 65 -26.65 -2.06 -7.08
C LEU A 65 -26.09 -2.66 -5.80
N TRP A 66 -25.06 -3.49 -5.95
CA TRP A 66 -24.29 -3.97 -4.82
C TRP A 66 -23.30 -2.87 -4.40
N LEU A 67 -23.20 -2.55 -3.12
CA LEU A 67 -22.31 -1.49 -2.65
C LEU A 67 -21.03 -2.08 -2.09
N ASP A 68 -19.92 -1.42 -2.37
CA ASP A 68 -18.62 -1.70 -1.77
C ASP A 68 -18.66 -1.53 -0.23
N GLY A 69 -17.81 -2.31 0.44
CA GLY A 69 -17.67 -2.33 1.89
C GLY A 69 -17.05 -1.08 2.51
N ASP A 70 -16.26 -0.30 1.76
CA ASP A 70 -15.45 0.81 2.30
C ASP A 70 -15.85 2.20 1.71
N PRO A 71 -16.95 2.81 2.17
CA PRO A 71 -17.29 4.18 1.84
C PRO A 71 -16.32 5.17 2.50
N TYR A 72 -15.86 6.17 1.76
CA TYR A 72 -14.85 7.12 2.23
C TYR A 72 -15.34 8.57 2.17
N LEU A 73 -14.74 9.41 3.00
CA LEU A 73 -15.09 10.82 3.13
C LEU A 73 -14.05 11.70 2.46
N VAL A 74 -14.53 12.61 1.61
CA VAL A 74 -13.72 13.60 0.89
C VAL A 74 -14.13 15.00 1.33
N VAL A 75 -13.14 15.88 1.51
CA VAL A 75 -13.38 17.31 1.71
C VAL A 75 -13.35 18.00 0.35
N TRP A 76 -14.49 18.54 -0.07
CA TRP A 76 -14.61 19.27 -1.33
C TRP A 76 -15.37 20.58 -1.13
N ASN A 77 -14.73 21.71 -1.47
CA ASN A 77 -15.29 23.06 -1.29
C ASN A 77 -15.81 23.33 0.14
N GLY A 78 -15.08 22.86 1.15
CA GLY A 78 -15.46 23.01 2.57
C GLY A 78 -16.65 22.15 3.01
N ARG A 79 -17.12 21.25 2.15
CA ARG A 79 -18.15 20.25 2.47
C ARG A 79 -17.54 18.87 2.62
N LEU A 80 -18.19 18.05 3.43
CA LEU A 80 -17.88 16.65 3.62
C LEU A 80 -18.76 15.83 2.68
N ILE A 81 -18.15 15.16 1.72
CA ILE A 81 -18.83 14.35 0.71
C ILE A 81 -18.41 12.90 0.90
N TRP A 82 -19.36 12.03 1.20
CA TRP A 82 -19.13 10.59 1.17
C TRP A 82 -19.10 10.11 -0.27
N VAL A 83 -18.13 9.27 -0.60
CA VAL A 83 -18.02 8.60 -1.89
C VAL A 83 -18.16 7.10 -1.67
N LEU A 84 -18.98 6.47 -2.49
CA LEU A 84 -19.24 5.04 -2.45
C LEU A 84 -19.06 4.45 -3.83
N ASP A 85 -18.52 3.25 -3.85
CA ASP A 85 -18.43 2.40 -5.02
C ASP A 85 -19.66 1.49 -5.12
N ALA A 86 -20.18 1.35 -6.32
CA ALA A 86 -21.36 0.56 -6.60
C ALA A 86 -21.18 -0.33 -7.82
N TYR A 87 -21.57 -1.58 -7.64
CA TYR A 87 -21.36 -2.65 -8.57
C TYR A 87 -22.66 -3.09 -9.22
N THR A 88 -22.60 -3.34 -10.52
CA THR A 88 -23.51 -4.29 -11.14
C THR A 88 -22.94 -5.69 -10.98
N SER A 89 -23.79 -6.65 -10.63
CA SER A 89 -23.37 -8.03 -10.44
C SER A 89 -24.43 -9.01 -10.93
N SER A 90 -24.00 -10.23 -11.25
CA SER A 90 -24.87 -11.33 -11.64
C SER A 90 -24.22 -12.66 -11.30
N SER A 91 -25.04 -13.67 -11.03
CA SER A 91 -24.63 -15.08 -10.87
C SER A 91 -24.88 -15.92 -12.12
N ARG A 92 -25.35 -15.30 -13.20
CA ARG A 92 -25.82 -15.98 -14.42
C ARG A 92 -25.24 -15.40 -15.70
N PHE A 93 -24.12 -14.68 -15.60
CA PHE A 93 -23.47 -14.15 -16.78
C PHE A 93 -22.86 -15.30 -17.61
N PRO A 94 -23.11 -15.36 -18.92
CA PRO A 94 -22.68 -16.49 -19.73
C PRO A 94 -21.15 -16.52 -19.88
N TYR A 95 -20.59 -17.74 -19.98
CA TYR A 95 -19.15 -17.96 -20.21
C TYR A 95 -18.21 -17.32 -19.17
N ALA A 96 -18.69 -17.08 -17.95
CA ALA A 96 -17.91 -16.51 -16.87
C ALA A 96 -17.72 -17.51 -15.72
N THR A 97 -16.52 -17.53 -15.15
CA THR A 97 -16.18 -18.36 -14.00
C THR A 97 -16.91 -17.87 -12.75
N PRO A 98 -17.62 -18.76 -12.03
CA PRO A 98 -18.24 -18.41 -10.75
C PRO A 98 -17.21 -18.14 -9.65
N ASP A 99 -17.42 -17.04 -8.93
CA ASP A 99 -16.85 -16.80 -7.61
C ASP A 99 -17.79 -17.38 -6.54
N THR A 100 -17.32 -18.39 -5.82
CA THR A 100 -18.13 -19.10 -4.81
C THR A 100 -18.28 -18.32 -3.51
N GLN A 101 -17.40 -17.36 -3.23
CA GLN A 101 -17.42 -16.59 -1.98
C GLN A 101 -18.54 -15.55 -2.00
N TYR A 102 -18.67 -14.82 -3.11
CA TYR A 102 -19.73 -13.83 -3.27
C TYR A 102 -20.96 -14.38 -3.99
N GLY A 103 -20.89 -15.59 -4.56
CA GLY A 103 -22.00 -16.22 -5.27
C GLY A 103 -22.36 -15.51 -6.58
N ILE A 104 -21.38 -14.87 -7.22
CA ILE A 104 -21.52 -14.13 -8.47
C ILE A 104 -20.58 -14.72 -9.52
N ASN A 105 -20.81 -14.44 -10.78
CA ASN A 105 -19.87 -14.72 -11.87
C ASN A 105 -19.66 -13.51 -12.78
N TYR A 106 -20.17 -12.35 -12.36
CA TYR A 106 -20.00 -11.07 -13.02
C TYR A 106 -20.01 -9.95 -12.00
N VAL A 107 -19.07 -9.02 -12.14
CA VAL A 107 -18.99 -7.78 -11.38
C VAL A 107 -18.34 -6.69 -12.23
N ARG A 108 -18.87 -5.47 -12.14
CA ARG A 108 -18.26 -4.25 -12.69
C ARG A 108 -18.44 -3.11 -11.71
N ASN A 109 -17.40 -2.28 -11.51
CA ASN A 109 -17.53 -1.00 -10.83
C ASN A 109 -18.35 -0.06 -11.72
N ALA A 110 -19.67 -0.12 -11.57
CA ALA A 110 -20.61 0.45 -12.49
C ALA A 110 -20.86 1.94 -12.22
N ALA A 111 -20.85 2.34 -10.94
CA ALA A 111 -21.12 3.71 -10.56
C ALA A 111 -20.32 4.17 -9.34
N LYS A 112 -19.92 5.46 -9.37
CA LYS A 112 -19.47 6.21 -8.20
C LYS A 112 -20.65 7.01 -7.67
N ILE A 113 -20.86 6.96 -6.36
CA ILE A 113 -22.00 7.62 -5.71
C ILE A 113 -21.47 8.63 -4.71
N THR A 114 -21.95 9.86 -4.77
CA THR A 114 -21.60 10.90 -3.80
C THR A 114 -22.78 11.22 -2.91
N VAL A 115 -22.57 11.30 -1.60
CA VAL A 115 -23.58 11.71 -0.62
C VAL A 115 -23.06 12.91 0.17
N ASP A 116 -23.70 14.07 0.04
CA ASP A 116 -23.35 15.25 0.82
C ASP A 116 -23.69 14.99 2.30
N ALA A 117 -22.72 15.08 3.21
CA ALA A 117 -22.94 14.78 4.63
C ALA A 117 -23.81 15.83 5.34
N TYR A 118 -23.96 17.04 4.76
CA TYR A 118 -24.77 18.11 5.31
C TYR A 118 -26.25 17.90 5.04
N ASP A 119 -26.64 17.65 3.78
CA ASP A 119 -28.05 17.53 3.40
C ASP A 119 -28.49 16.14 2.89
N GLY A 120 -27.55 15.23 2.71
CA GLY A 120 -27.82 13.86 2.28
C GLY A 120 -28.19 13.76 0.80
N THR A 121 -27.91 14.79 -0.01
CA THR A 121 -28.09 14.75 -1.48
C THR A 121 -27.23 13.65 -2.06
N VAL A 122 -27.85 12.76 -2.84
CA VAL A 122 -27.18 11.61 -3.47
C VAL A 122 -27.08 11.86 -4.98
N THR A 123 -25.88 11.70 -5.54
CA THR A 123 -25.65 11.77 -6.99
C THR A 123 -24.94 10.51 -7.47
N TYR A 124 -25.36 9.94 -8.59
CA TYR A 124 -24.81 8.73 -9.18
C TYR A 124 -24.09 9.06 -10.48
N TYR A 125 -22.85 8.58 -10.62
CA TYR A 125 -22.00 8.78 -11.79
C TYR A 125 -21.61 7.43 -12.40
N ILE A 126 -21.88 7.20 -13.68
CA ILE A 126 -21.56 5.94 -14.38
C ILE A 126 -20.06 5.86 -14.62
N ALA A 127 -19.40 4.90 -13.96
CA ALA A 127 -17.96 4.67 -14.06
C ALA A 127 -17.57 3.66 -15.15
N ALA A 128 -18.44 2.71 -15.48
CA ALA A 128 -18.25 1.73 -16.55
C ALA A 128 -19.32 1.92 -17.64
N PRO A 129 -19.18 2.92 -18.52
CA PRO A 129 -20.20 3.22 -19.54
C PRO A 129 -20.44 2.07 -20.52
N GLU A 130 -19.51 1.14 -20.66
CA GLU A 130 -19.61 -0.07 -21.50
C GLU A 130 -20.30 -1.26 -20.81
N ASP A 131 -20.58 -1.19 -19.51
CA ASP A 131 -21.28 -2.29 -18.81
C ASP A 131 -22.75 -2.40 -19.27
N PRO A 132 -23.18 -3.56 -19.84
CA PRO A 132 -24.54 -3.72 -20.30
C PRO A 132 -25.59 -3.65 -19.19
N LEU A 133 -25.24 -4.01 -17.94
CA LEU A 133 -26.19 -3.98 -16.83
C LEU A 133 -26.49 -2.54 -16.39
N ILE A 134 -25.46 -1.70 -16.24
CA ILE A 134 -25.68 -0.29 -15.88
C ILE A 134 -26.38 0.47 -17.00
N GLN A 135 -26.10 0.17 -18.27
CA GLN A 135 -26.82 0.76 -19.40
C GLN A 135 -28.32 0.45 -19.35
N ALA A 136 -28.70 -0.79 -18.99
CA ALA A 136 -30.10 -1.17 -18.85
C ALA A 136 -30.79 -0.40 -17.70
N TYR A 137 -30.13 -0.24 -16.56
CA TYR A 137 -30.66 0.56 -15.45
C TYR A 137 -30.73 2.05 -15.79
N ALA A 138 -29.73 2.60 -16.47
CA ALA A 138 -29.74 4.00 -16.93
C ALA A 138 -30.89 4.27 -17.90
N ALA A 139 -31.20 3.31 -18.79
CA ALA A 139 -32.37 3.41 -19.67
C ALA A 139 -33.71 3.34 -18.90
N ALA A 140 -33.78 2.53 -17.84
CA ALA A 140 -34.98 2.42 -17.00
C ALA A 140 -35.18 3.63 -16.07
N PHE A 141 -34.11 4.33 -15.69
CA PHE A 141 -34.12 5.48 -14.79
C PHE A 141 -33.31 6.67 -15.38
N PRO A 142 -33.84 7.38 -16.39
CA PRO A 142 -33.08 8.37 -17.16
C PRO A 142 -32.51 9.54 -16.33
N ASP A 143 -33.17 9.92 -15.24
CA ASP A 143 -32.77 11.05 -14.40
C ASP A 143 -31.84 10.67 -13.23
N LEU A 144 -31.60 9.37 -13.01
CA LEU A 144 -30.87 8.88 -11.84
C LEU A 144 -29.36 8.98 -12.00
N PHE A 145 -28.86 8.67 -13.21
CA PHE A 145 -27.43 8.52 -13.47
C PHE A 145 -26.89 9.66 -14.33
N ARG A 146 -25.66 10.07 -14.03
CA ARG A 146 -24.90 11.04 -14.81
C ARG A 146 -23.62 10.41 -15.37
N PRO A 147 -23.07 10.90 -16.48
CA PRO A 147 -21.73 10.53 -16.93
C PRO A 147 -20.66 10.86 -15.86
N LEU A 148 -19.64 10.01 -15.70
CA LEU A 148 -18.52 10.30 -14.78
C LEU A 148 -17.82 11.62 -15.10
N ALA A 149 -17.76 12.01 -16.38
CA ALA A 149 -17.20 13.28 -16.81
C ALA A 149 -17.91 14.52 -16.24
N GLU A 150 -19.16 14.40 -15.78
CA GLU A 150 -19.88 15.47 -15.09
C GLU A 150 -19.52 15.58 -13.60
N MET A 151 -18.78 14.61 -13.05
CA MET A 151 -18.28 14.70 -11.68
C MET A 151 -17.29 15.88 -11.59
N PRO A 152 -17.37 16.75 -10.58
CA PRO A 152 -16.40 17.83 -10.41
C PRO A 152 -14.96 17.31 -10.35
N GLU A 153 -14.02 17.99 -11.02
CA GLU A 153 -12.60 17.58 -11.11
C GLU A 153 -11.98 17.35 -9.72
N GLY A 154 -12.26 18.22 -8.76
CA GLY A 154 -11.79 18.06 -7.38
C GLY A 154 -12.33 16.80 -6.68
N LEU A 155 -13.49 16.27 -7.08
CA LEU A 155 -13.98 14.97 -6.59
C LEU A 155 -13.39 13.81 -7.40
N GLN A 156 -13.22 13.97 -8.71
CA GLN A 156 -12.57 12.96 -9.56
C GLN A 156 -11.15 12.63 -9.08
N ALA A 157 -10.40 13.64 -8.64
CA ALA A 157 -9.04 13.47 -8.10
C ALA A 157 -8.99 12.65 -6.80
N HIS A 158 -10.12 12.42 -6.14
CA HIS A 158 -10.19 11.58 -4.93
C HIS A 158 -10.77 10.20 -5.21
N ILE A 159 -11.08 9.86 -6.47
CA ILE A 159 -11.58 8.54 -6.80
C ILE A 159 -10.46 7.51 -6.57
N ARG A 160 -10.79 6.46 -5.81
CA ARG A 160 -9.95 5.27 -5.65
C ARG A 160 -10.56 4.05 -6.35
N TYR A 161 -9.72 3.07 -6.64
CA TYR A 161 -10.07 1.77 -7.17
C TYR A 161 -10.57 0.91 -6.02
N PRO A 162 -11.76 0.29 -6.10
CA PRO A 162 -12.41 -0.18 -4.89
C PRO A 162 -11.93 -1.56 -4.44
N GLU A 163 -11.91 -1.75 -3.11
CA GLU A 163 -11.28 -2.88 -2.45
C GLU A 163 -11.99 -4.20 -2.72
N ASP A 164 -13.33 -4.24 -2.71
CA ASP A 164 -14.06 -5.49 -2.94
C ASP A 164 -13.87 -5.99 -4.38
N LEU A 165 -13.92 -5.09 -5.37
CA LEU A 165 -13.65 -5.46 -6.76
C LEU A 165 -12.23 -5.97 -6.93
N PHE A 166 -11.26 -5.25 -6.36
CA PHE A 166 -9.86 -5.66 -6.42
C PHE A 166 -9.67 -7.03 -5.77
N THR A 167 -10.26 -7.26 -4.61
CA THR A 167 -10.25 -8.55 -3.90
C THR A 167 -10.85 -9.67 -4.74
N ILE A 168 -11.98 -9.44 -5.41
CA ILE A 168 -12.57 -10.42 -6.33
C ILE A 168 -11.60 -10.71 -7.49
N GLN A 169 -11.02 -9.67 -8.10
CA GLN A 169 -10.09 -9.82 -9.22
C GLN A 169 -8.81 -10.57 -8.82
N THR A 170 -8.18 -10.21 -7.70
CA THR A 170 -6.96 -10.86 -7.22
C THR A 170 -7.21 -12.33 -6.90
N ARG A 171 -8.35 -12.69 -6.28
CA ARG A 171 -8.74 -14.08 -6.04
C ARG A 171 -8.86 -14.91 -7.31
N GLN A 172 -9.47 -14.36 -8.37
CA GLN A 172 -9.50 -15.04 -9.67
C GLN A 172 -8.08 -15.16 -10.25
N TYR A 173 -7.27 -14.11 -10.11
CA TYR A 173 -5.92 -14.05 -10.65
C TYR A 173 -4.96 -15.08 -10.02
N LEU A 174 -5.20 -15.50 -8.77
CA LEU A 174 -4.44 -16.58 -8.10
C LEU A 174 -4.32 -17.85 -8.94
N THR A 175 -5.32 -18.13 -9.79
CA THR A 175 -5.32 -19.29 -10.71
C THR A 175 -5.11 -18.86 -12.17
N TYR A 176 -5.76 -17.78 -12.62
CA TYR A 176 -5.81 -17.44 -14.05
C TYR A 176 -4.58 -16.71 -14.59
N HIS A 177 -3.59 -16.37 -13.76
CA HIS A 177 -2.28 -15.92 -14.25
C HIS A 177 -1.53 -17.03 -15.01
N MET A 178 -1.81 -18.31 -14.72
CA MET A 178 -1.23 -19.45 -15.42
C MET A 178 -1.80 -19.58 -16.84
N GLN A 179 -0.97 -19.27 -17.84
CA GLN A 179 -1.36 -19.36 -19.26
C GLN A 179 -1.00 -20.68 -19.94
N ASP A 180 -0.03 -21.43 -19.42
CA ASP A 180 0.30 -22.77 -19.94
C ASP A 180 -0.76 -23.79 -19.51
N VAL A 181 -1.30 -24.53 -20.48
CA VAL A 181 -2.42 -25.47 -20.26
C VAL A 181 -2.05 -26.60 -19.30
N ARG A 182 -0.81 -27.10 -19.34
CA ARG A 182 -0.37 -28.20 -18.46
C ARG A 182 -0.18 -27.70 -17.03
N VAL A 183 0.50 -26.55 -16.89
CA VAL A 183 0.68 -25.88 -15.59
C VAL A 183 -0.67 -25.56 -14.95
N PHE A 184 -1.61 -25.01 -15.74
CA PHE A 184 -2.95 -24.69 -15.28
C PHE A 184 -3.74 -25.93 -14.84
N TYR A 185 -3.75 -27.00 -15.66
CA TYR A 185 -4.49 -28.23 -15.34
C TYR A 185 -3.94 -28.93 -14.09
N ASN A 186 -2.62 -28.90 -13.91
CA ASN A 186 -1.96 -29.49 -12.75
C ASN A 186 -1.91 -28.56 -11.52
N LYS A 187 -2.30 -27.29 -11.67
CA LYS A 187 -2.20 -26.23 -10.64
C LYS A 187 -0.78 -26.10 -10.08
N GLU A 188 0.22 -26.20 -10.94
CA GLU A 188 1.64 -26.25 -10.54
C GLU A 188 2.16 -24.93 -9.95
N ASP A 189 1.59 -23.79 -10.36
CA ASP A 189 1.97 -22.45 -9.88
C ASP A 189 0.78 -21.74 -9.21
N LEU A 190 -0.02 -22.49 -8.44
CA LEU A 190 -1.14 -21.91 -7.71
C LEU A 190 -0.63 -20.92 -6.66
N ARG A 191 -1.23 -19.72 -6.62
CA ARG A 191 -0.92 -18.68 -5.63
C ARG A 191 -1.99 -18.58 -4.56
N ALA A 192 -1.64 -17.95 -3.46
CA ALA A 192 -2.51 -17.64 -2.33
C ALA A 192 -2.31 -16.18 -1.89
N ILE A 193 -3.35 -15.63 -1.27
CA ILE A 193 -3.22 -14.40 -0.49
C ILE A 193 -2.56 -14.77 0.84
N PRO A 194 -1.50 -14.07 1.27
CA PRO A 194 -0.84 -14.37 2.53
C PRO A 194 -1.78 -14.15 3.72
N ASN A 195 -1.44 -14.79 4.83
CA ASN A 195 -2.02 -14.47 6.12
C ASN A 195 -1.15 -13.43 6.84
N GLU A 196 -1.76 -12.66 7.73
CA GLU A 196 -1.12 -11.72 8.67
C GLU A 196 -1.65 -11.95 10.09
N ILE A 197 -1.07 -11.26 11.07
CA ILE A 197 -1.61 -11.20 12.44
C ILE A 197 -2.28 -9.84 12.64
N PHE A 198 -3.58 -9.83 12.86
CA PHE A 198 -4.35 -8.62 13.19
C PHE A 198 -5.11 -8.84 14.48
N ASP A 199 -5.04 -7.89 15.41
CA ASP A 199 -5.66 -8.00 16.74
C ASP A 199 -5.34 -9.35 17.44
N ASN A 200 -4.08 -9.79 17.30
CA ASN A 200 -3.54 -11.06 17.81
C ASN A 200 -4.19 -12.34 17.24
N ALA A 201 -4.91 -12.24 16.12
CA ALA A 201 -5.49 -13.35 15.40
C ALA A 201 -4.91 -13.45 13.99
N GLN A 202 -4.72 -14.69 13.51
CA GLN A 202 -4.33 -14.91 12.13
C GLN A 202 -5.53 -14.68 11.21
N GLN A 203 -5.37 -13.82 10.20
CA GLN A 203 -6.37 -13.58 9.16
C GLN A 203 -5.74 -13.53 7.77
N ILE A 204 -6.57 -13.61 6.73
CA ILE A 204 -6.15 -13.35 5.36
C ILE A 204 -5.88 -11.85 5.23
N MET A 205 -4.75 -11.50 4.63
CA MET A 205 -4.37 -10.11 4.41
C MET A 205 -5.33 -9.43 3.43
N GLU A 206 -5.90 -8.30 3.83
CA GLU A 206 -6.73 -7.44 2.98
C GLU A 206 -5.84 -6.52 2.12
N PRO A 207 -6.30 -6.09 0.93
CA PRO A 207 -5.56 -5.11 0.13
C PRO A 207 -5.57 -3.75 0.83
N TYR A 208 -4.51 -2.96 0.65
CA TYR A 208 -4.36 -1.69 1.35
C TYR A 208 -3.80 -0.60 0.43
N TYR A 209 -4.23 0.63 0.69
CA TYR A 209 -3.80 1.79 -0.07
C TYR A 209 -2.45 2.33 0.42
N VAL A 210 -1.58 2.68 -0.51
CA VAL A 210 -0.27 3.31 -0.25
C VAL A 210 0.04 4.37 -1.30
N THR A 211 0.91 5.32 -0.96
CA THR A 211 1.46 6.26 -1.93
C THR A 211 2.96 5.99 -2.09
N LEU A 212 3.35 5.45 -3.23
CA LEU A 212 4.74 5.13 -3.54
C LEU A 212 4.97 5.11 -5.05
N PRO A 213 6.21 5.31 -5.52
CA PRO A 213 6.52 5.11 -6.93
C PRO A 213 6.51 3.61 -7.25
N LEU A 214 5.88 3.25 -8.38
CA LEU A 214 5.97 1.90 -8.91
C LEU A 214 7.44 1.55 -9.25
N PRO A 215 7.86 0.28 -9.15
CA PRO A 215 9.22 -0.11 -9.56
C PRO A 215 9.55 0.34 -11.00
N GLY A 216 10.63 1.09 -11.14
CA GLY A 216 11.06 1.69 -12.41
C GLY A 216 10.48 3.08 -12.70
N GLU A 217 9.51 3.54 -11.92
CA GLU A 217 8.96 4.91 -11.95
C GLU A 217 9.59 5.75 -10.82
N THR A 218 9.59 7.08 -10.97
CA THR A 218 10.14 8.02 -9.97
C THR A 218 9.07 8.81 -9.25
N GLU A 219 7.91 8.99 -9.89
CA GLU A 219 6.81 9.77 -9.34
C GLU A 219 5.97 8.89 -8.40
N PRO A 220 5.69 9.34 -7.15
CA PRO A 220 4.76 8.64 -6.29
C PRO A 220 3.36 8.64 -6.87
N GLU A 221 2.69 7.49 -6.76
CA GLU A 221 1.30 7.30 -7.18
C GLU A 221 0.49 6.72 -6.02
N PHE A 222 -0.79 7.06 -5.95
CA PHE A 222 -1.72 6.41 -5.04
C PHE A 222 -2.12 5.03 -5.59
N LEU A 223 -1.79 3.96 -4.85
CA LEU A 223 -1.93 2.57 -5.28
C LEU A 223 -2.73 1.77 -4.27
N LEU A 224 -3.47 0.77 -4.73
CA LEU A 224 -4.06 -0.30 -3.90
C LEU A 224 -3.25 -1.58 -4.13
N ILE A 225 -2.63 -2.14 -3.10
CA ILE A 225 -1.65 -3.24 -3.24
C ILE A 225 -2.14 -4.53 -2.57
N GLN A 226 -1.83 -5.67 -3.20
CA GLN A 226 -2.00 -7.01 -2.65
C GLN A 226 -0.75 -7.88 -2.91
N PRO A 227 -0.05 -8.34 -1.85
CA PRO A 227 0.99 -9.35 -1.97
C PRO A 227 0.45 -10.77 -2.25
N PHE A 228 1.28 -11.63 -2.85
CA PHE A 228 0.99 -13.03 -3.12
C PHE A 228 2.11 -13.97 -2.64
N THR A 229 1.70 -15.14 -2.16
CA THR A 229 2.57 -16.28 -1.86
C THR A 229 2.17 -17.47 -2.74
N PRO A 230 3.02 -18.50 -2.90
CA PRO A 230 2.56 -19.78 -3.45
C PRO A 230 1.56 -20.43 -2.49
N ASP A 231 0.69 -21.28 -3.02
CA ASP A 231 -0.20 -22.09 -2.19
C ASP A 231 0.64 -22.93 -1.19
N GLN A 232 0.20 -22.95 0.07
CA GLN A 232 0.84 -23.66 1.19
C GLN A 232 2.28 -23.22 1.52
N LYS A 233 2.79 -22.13 0.93
CA LYS A 233 4.08 -21.53 1.28
C LYS A 233 3.88 -20.13 1.83
N THR A 234 4.89 -19.67 2.55
CA THR A 234 4.82 -18.41 3.29
C THR A 234 5.80 -17.35 2.80
N ASN A 235 6.65 -17.66 1.81
CA ASN A 235 7.50 -16.68 1.13
C ASN A 235 6.72 -15.98 0.02
N MET A 236 6.96 -14.68 -0.16
CA MET A 236 6.36 -13.90 -1.24
C MET A 236 6.96 -14.27 -2.59
N VAL A 237 6.13 -14.21 -3.64
CA VAL A 237 6.53 -14.46 -5.03
C VAL A 237 6.06 -13.39 -6.00
N ALA A 238 5.05 -12.62 -5.63
CA ALA A 238 4.56 -11.52 -6.44
C ALA A 238 3.79 -10.53 -5.58
N TRP A 239 3.48 -9.37 -6.15
CA TRP A 239 2.44 -8.49 -5.65
C TRP A 239 1.78 -7.80 -6.84
N ILE A 240 0.53 -7.37 -6.66
CA ILE A 240 -0.25 -6.67 -7.67
C ILE A 240 -0.71 -5.32 -7.12
N ALA A 241 -0.72 -4.30 -7.96
CA ALA A 241 -1.24 -2.97 -7.67
C ALA A 241 -2.37 -2.59 -8.61
N ALA A 242 -3.39 -1.91 -8.08
CA ALA A 242 -4.30 -1.09 -8.87
C ALA A 242 -3.90 0.39 -8.75
N ARG A 243 -3.80 1.05 -9.90
CA ARG A 243 -3.47 2.48 -10.01
C ARG A 243 -4.70 3.35 -9.75
N ASN A 244 -4.60 4.34 -8.85
CA ASN A 244 -5.72 5.23 -8.52
C ASN A 244 -5.63 6.59 -9.21
N ASP A 245 -4.47 6.99 -9.70
CA ASP A 245 -4.29 8.34 -10.24
C ASP A 245 -4.52 8.38 -11.77
N PRO A 246 -5.17 9.44 -12.29
CA PRO A 246 -5.19 9.69 -13.73
C PRO A 246 -3.78 9.94 -14.29
N PRO A 247 -3.48 9.50 -15.54
CA PRO A 247 -4.37 8.88 -16.51
C PRO A 247 -4.48 7.35 -16.39
N TYR A 248 -3.86 6.75 -15.38
CA TYR A 248 -3.71 5.30 -15.26
C TYR A 248 -4.76 4.62 -14.37
N TYR A 249 -5.73 5.39 -13.87
CA TYR A 249 -6.83 4.90 -13.03
C TYR A 249 -7.40 3.56 -13.52
N GLY A 250 -7.41 2.57 -12.62
CA GLY A 250 -7.96 1.24 -12.86
C GLY A 250 -7.06 0.27 -13.62
N GLN A 251 -5.85 0.68 -14.00
CA GLN A 251 -4.84 -0.25 -14.51
C GLN A 251 -4.33 -1.13 -13.37
N LEU A 252 -4.27 -2.44 -13.63
CA LEU A 252 -3.69 -3.43 -12.73
C LEU A 252 -2.29 -3.77 -13.22
N VAL A 253 -1.30 -3.70 -12.32
CA VAL A 253 0.11 -3.98 -12.63
C VAL A 253 0.61 -5.02 -11.64
N GLU A 254 1.16 -6.12 -12.15
CA GLU A 254 1.79 -7.16 -11.35
C GLU A 254 3.31 -7.06 -11.42
N TYR A 255 3.95 -7.31 -10.27
CA TYR A 255 5.38 -7.47 -10.15
C TYR A 255 5.70 -8.86 -9.62
N GLU A 256 6.32 -9.68 -10.45
CA GLU A 256 6.87 -10.97 -10.05
C GLU A 256 8.25 -10.81 -9.40
N LEU A 257 8.46 -11.54 -8.30
CA LEU A 257 9.71 -11.48 -7.55
C LEU A 257 10.71 -12.51 -8.10
N PRO A 258 12.03 -12.21 -8.02
CA PRO A 258 13.05 -13.14 -8.51
C PRO A 258 12.99 -14.48 -7.80
N LYS A 259 12.98 -15.59 -8.56
CA LYS A 259 12.97 -16.95 -7.99
C LYS A 259 14.26 -17.32 -7.26
N GLN A 260 15.35 -16.56 -7.45
CA GLN A 260 16.64 -16.81 -6.80
C GLN A 260 16.73 -16.19 -5.40
N GLU A 261 15.88 -15.24 -5.05
CA GLU A 261 15.92 -14.54 -3.77
C GLU A 261 14.72 -14.90 -2.90
N LEU A 262 14.98 -15.20 -1.63
CA LEU A 262 13.93 -15.48 -0.66
C LEU A 262 13.37 -14.14 -0.14
N VAL A 263 12.19 -13.77 -0.60
CA VAL A 263 11.44 -12.65 -0.02
C VAL A 263 10.49 -13.20 1.04
N PHE A 264 10.64 -12.77 2.29
CA PHE A 264 9.75 -13.22 3.36
C PHE A 264 8.32 -12.75 3.09
N GLY A 265 7.33 -13.59 3.32
CA GLY A 265 5.93 -13.14 3.27
C GLY A 265 5.46 -12.61 4.63
N PRO A 266 4.27 -11.95 4.66
CA PRO A 266 3.70 -11.34 5.86
C PRO A 266 3.79 -12.22 7.11
N ILE A 267 3.19 -13.41 7.10
CA ILE A 267 3.21 -14.32 8.27
C ILE A 267 4.62 -14.75 8.73
N GLN A 268 5.62 -14.76 7.84
CA GLN A 268 7.00 -15.04 8.23
C GLN A 268 7.61 -13.86 8.98
N VAL A 269 7.33 -12.64 8.54
CA VAL A 269 7.76 -11.41 9.23
C VAL A 269 7.07 -11.32 10.59
N GLU A 270 5.77 -11.58 10.66
CA GLU A 270 4.99 -11.69 11.91
C GLU A 270 5.65 -12.65 12.91
N SER A 271 5.97 -13.86 12.44
CA SER A 271 6.60 -14.89 13.27
C SER A 271 7.99 -14.46 13.78
N ARG A 272 8.72 -13.64 13.01
CA ARG A 272 10.02 -13.12 13.43
C ARG A 272 9.89 -11.95 14.40
N ILE A 273 8.87 -11.11 14.25
CA ILE A 273 8.53 -10.05 15.20
C ILE A 273 8.24 -10.68 16.57
N ASP A 274 7.47 -11.77 16.62
CA ASP A 274 7.16 -12.49 17.86
C ASP A 274 8.40 -13.14 18.51
N GLN A 275 9.42 -13.46 17.71
CA GLN A 275 10.69 -14.03 18.16
C GLN A 275 11.71 -12.98 18.61
N GLU A 276 11.50 -11.70 18.29
CA GLU A 276 12.40 -10.62 18.68
C GLU A 276 12.30 -10.39 20.20
N PRO A 277 13.37 -10.66 20.98
CA PRO A 277 13.26 -10.68 22.43
C PRO A 277 12.79 -9.36 23.05
N GLU A 278 13.18 -8.21 22.51
CA GLU A 278 12.75 -6.91 23.03
C GLU A 278 11.25 -6.68 22.82
N ILE A 279 10.73 -7.04 21.64
CA ILE A 279 9.31 -6.89 21.29
C ILE A 279 8.47 -7.85 22.13
N SER A 280 8.85 -9.14 22.15
CA SER A 280 8.13 -10.19 22.88
C SER A 280 8.02 -9.89 24.39
N GLN A 281 9.11 -9.39 25.00
CA GLN A 281 9.10 -8.93 26.40
C GLN A 281 8.15 -7.75 26.59
N GLN A 282 8.20 -6.76 25.70
CA GLN A 282 7.38 -5.55 25.81
C GLN A 282 5.89 -5.86 25.66
N PHE A 283 5.51 -6.71 24.70
CA PHE A 283 4.14 -7.17 24.52
C PHE A 283 3.65 -7.92 25.74
N SER A 284 4.46 -8.84 26.28
CA SER A 284 4.15 -9.58 27.51
C SER A 284 3.94 -8.68 28.73
N LEU A 285 4.56 -7.49 28.76
CA LEU A 285 4.40 -6.50 29.83
C LEU A 285 3.17 -5.61 29.65
N TRP A 286 2.86 -5.24 28.41
CA TRP A 286 1.68 -4.42 28.09
C TRP A 286 0.38 -5.20 28.13
N ASP A 287 0.44 -6.50 27.83
CA ASP A 287 -0.69 -7.42 27.93
C ASP A 287 -0.87 -7.91 29.38
N GLN A 288 -0.85 -6.95 30.33
CA GLN A 288 -1.05 -7.19 31.76
C GLN A 288 -1.97 -6.13 32.38
N ARG A 289 -2.72 -6.56 33.41
CA ARG A 289 -3.40 -5.66 34.38
C ARG A 289 -4.29 -4.59 33.74
N GLY A 290 -5.19 -4.99 32.85
CA GLY A 290 -6.26 -4.12 32.35
C GLY A 290 -5.92 -3.30 31.11
N SER A 291 -4.86 -3.68 30.39
CA SER A 291 -4.59 -3.24 29.03
C SER A 291 -4.34 -4.42 28.11
N SER A 292 -4.71 -4.28 26.84
CA SER A 292 -4.43 -5.24 25.78
C SER A 292 -3.62 -4.60 24.66
N VAL A 293 -2.71 -5.38 24.08
CA VAL A 293 -1.97 -4.99 22.88
C VAL A 293 -2.83 -5.27 21.65
N ILE A 294 -2.98 -4.28 20.77
CA ILE A 294 -3.62 -4.45 19.46
C ILE A 294 -2.54 -4.28 18.39
N ARG A 295 -2.34 -5.33 17.62
CA ARG A 295 -1.49 -5.35 16.43
C ARG A 295 -2.32 -4.88 15.23
N GLY A 296 -1.87 -3.81 14.59
CA GLY A 296 -2.51 -3.31 13.36
C GLY A 296 -2.10 -4.09 12.12
N ASN A 297 -2.63 -3.70 10.97
CA ASN A 297 -2.33 -4.36 9.69
C ASN A 297 -0.84 -4.23 9.33
N LEU A 298 -0.27 -5.29 8.76
CA LEU A 298 1.10 -5.29 8.28
C LEU A 298 1.16 -4.67 6.88
N ILE A 299 1.81 -3.53 6.72
CA ILE A 299 1.97 -2.87 5.42
C ILE A 299 3.26 -3.36 4.78
N VAL A 300 3.17 -3.96 3.59
CA VAL A 300 4.33 -4.43 2.80
C VAL A 300 4.67 -3.42 1.72
N ILE A 301 5.72 -2.65 1.94
CA ILE A 301 6.13 -1.55 1.06
C ILE A 301 7.28 -2.03 0.15
N PRO A 302 7.06 -2.14 -1.17
CA PRO A 302 8.15 -2.42 -2.11
C PRO A 302 9.13 -1.25 -2.18
N LEU A 303 10.43 -1.54 -2.02
CA LEU A 303 11.54 -0.58 -2.12
C LEU A 303 12.62 -1.14 -3.05
N GLY A 304 12.54 -0.80 -4.34
CA GLY A 304 13.42 -1.36 -5.37
C GLY A 304 13.27 -2.89 -5.42
N ASN A 305 14.35 -3.62 -5.12
CA ASN A 305 14.35 -5.09 -5.08
C ASN A 305 14.12 -5.66 -3.66
N SER A 306 13.80 -4.80 -2.69
CA SER A 306 13.61 -5.18 -1.29
C SER A 306 12.24 -4.77 -0.77
N PHE A 307 11.91 -5.18 0.44
CA PHE A 307 10.64 -4.87 1.08
C PHE A 307 10.86 -4.30 2.48
N LEU A 308 10.08 -3.28 2.79
CA LEU A 308 9.93 -2.72 4.12
C LEU A 308 8.57 -3.11 4.66
N TYR A 309 8.56 -3.73 5.84
CA TYR A 309 7.35 -4.13 6.54
C TYR A 309 7.10 -3.14 7.67
N VAL A 310 5.89 -2.59 7.76
CA VAL A 310 5.54 -1.61 8.78
C VAL A 310 4.27 -2.06 9.49
N GLU A 311 4.35 -2.19 10.82
CA GLU A 311 3.23 -2.62 11.65
C GLU A 311 3.02 -1.63 12.82
N PRO A 312 1.87 -0.95 12.91
CA PRO A 312 1.55 -0.12 14.05
C PRO A 312 1.06 -0.98 15.23
N VAL A 313 1.51 -0.64 16.44
CA VAL A 313 1.09 -1.30 17.69
C VAL A 313 0.35 -0.30 18.56
N TYR A 314 -0.88 -0.65 18.91
CA TYR A 314 -1.76 0.14 19.76
C TYR A 314 -1.91 -0.51 21.13
N LEU A 315 -2.20 0.31 22.14
CA LEU A 315 -2.68 -0.17 23.44
C LEU A 315 -4.12 0.27 23.65
N LEU A 316 -4.93 -0.68 24.13
CA LEU A 316 -6.29 -0.44 24.56
C LEU A 316 -6.37 -0.62 26.07
N SER A 317 -7.04 0.29 26.77
CA SER A 317 -7.36 0.12 28.18
C SER A 317 -8.74 -0.52 28.32
N GLU A 318 -8.90 -1.44 29.28
CA GLU A 318 -10.22 -1.99 29.63
C GLU A 318 -11.21 -0.91 30.12
N THR A 319 -10.69 0.22 30.60
CA THR A 319 -11.51 1.35 31.10
C THR A 319 -11.80 2.42 30.04
N SER A 320 -10.97 2.52 29.00
CA SER A 320 -11.08 3.49 27.92
C SER A 320 -10.99 2.77 26.58
N ALA A 321 -12.11 2.74 25.86
CA ALA A 321 -12.23 1.99 24.62
C ALA A 321 -11.55 2.63 23.38
N LEU A 322 -10.68 3.64 23.58
CA LEU A 322 -9.96 4.28 22.47
C LEU A 322 -8.54 3.69 22.37
N PRO A 323 -8.19 2.98 21.27
CA PRO A 323 -6.83 2.54 21.04
C PRO A 323 -5.87 3.72 20.86
N GLU A 324 -4.70 3.65 21.49
CA GLU A 324 -3.64 4.66 21.34
C GLU A 324 -2.42 4.03 20.68
N LEU A 325 -1.91 4.64 19.60
CA LEU A 325 -0.65 4.23 18.97
C LEU A 325 0.48 4.38 19.98
N LYS A 326 1.21 3.29 20.25
CA LYS A 326 2.36 3.30 21.17
C LYS A 326 3.68 3.04 20.48
N ARG A 327 3.69 2.17 19.48
CA ARG A 327 4.91 1.84 18.73
C ARG A 327 4.63 1.64 17.26
N VAL A 328 5.69 1.74 16.48
CA VAL A 328 5.77 1.29 15.11
C VAL A 328 6.90 0.27 15.02
N ILE A 329 6.57 -0.92 14.54
CA ILE A 329 7.53 -1.96 14.19
C ILE A 329 7.87 -1.78 12.72
N VAL A 330 9.15 -1.80 12.42
CA VAL A 330 9.66 -1.76 11.05
C VAL A 330 10.60 -2.93 10.86
N ALA A 331 10.40 -3.69 9.79
CA ALA A 331 11.21 -4.86 9.48
C ALA A 331 11.67 -4.88 8.03
N THR A 332 12.80 -5.56 7.82
CA THR A 332 13.37 -5.93 6.52
C THR A 332 13.67 -7.43 6.53
N ASN A 333 14.28 -7.95 5.47
CA ASN A 333 14.75 -9.33 5.46
C ASN A 333 15.80 -9.62 6.55
N THR A 334 16.56 -8.63 7.01
CA THR A 334 17.67 -8.85 7.95
C THR A 334 17.40 -8.36 9.35
N GLN A 335 16.55 -7.34 9.52
CA GLN A 335 16.45 -6.60 10.78
C GLN A 335 15.02 -6.25 11.13
N ILE A 336 14.72 -6.20 12.43
CA ILE A 336 13.44 -5.81 13.00
C ILE A 336 13.70 -4.80 14.09
N VAL A 337 13.01 -3.67 14.07
CA VAL A 337 13.13 -2.61 15.07
C VAL A 337 11.76 -2.13 15.50
N MET A 338 11.63 -1.75 16.77
CA MET A 338 10.40 -1.16 17.32
C MET A 338 10.73 0.15 18.02
N ARG A 339 10.06 1.25 17.62
CA ARG A 339 10.23 2.60 18.21
C ARG A 339 8.90 3.30 18.39
N GLU A 340 8.89 4.49 19.00
CA GLU A 340 7.64 5.21 19.31
C GLU A 340 7.01 5.81 18.05
N THR A 341 7.86 6.19 17.09
CA THR A 341 7.44 6.81 15.84
C THR A 341 8.05 6.11 14.63
N LEU A 342 7.38 6.19 13.48
CA LEU A 342 7.91 5.66 12.22
C LEU A 342 9.28 6.28 11.85
N PRO A 343 9.51 7.60 11.95
CA PRO A 343 10.82 8.19 11.69
C PRO A 343 11.92 7.63 12.59
N GLU A 344 11.66 7.42 13.88
CA GLU A 344 12.63 6.80 14.79
C GLU A 344 12.91 5.34 14.43
N ALA A 345 11.87 4.58 14.08
CA ALA A 345 12.03 3.19 13.66
C ALA A 345 12.86 3.09 12.38
N LEU A 346 12.59 3.94 11.39
CA LEU A 346 13.39 4.01 10.16
C LEU A 346 14.83 4.43 10.42
N ALA A 347 15.06 5.41 11.30
CA ALA A 347 16.40 5.84 11.66
C ALA A 347 17.17 4.71 12.36
N ALA A 348 16.53 3.99 13.28
CA ALA A 348 17.12 2.83 13.95
C ALA A 348 17.46 1.72 12.95
N LEU A 349 16.54 1.41 12.02
CA LEU A 349 16.76 0.42 10.98
C LEU A 349 17.99 0.73 10.12
N VAL A 350 18.22 2.01 9.78
CA VAL A 350 19.40 2.42 8.98
C VAL A 350 20.68 2.47 9.82
N ALA A 351 20.59 2.91 11.08
CA ALA A 351 21.76 3.04 11.96
C ALA A 351 22.30 1.68 12.45
N GLU A 352 21.42 0.71 12.64
CA GLU A 352 21.73 -0.65 13.05
C GLU A 352 21.83 -1.61 11.85
N ALA A 353 21.59 -1.14 10.62
CA ALA A 353 21.90 -1.91 9.43
C ALA A 353 23.39 -2.29 9.49
N PRO A 354 23.76 -3.55 9.22
CA PRO A 354 25.16 -3.94 9.18
C PRO A 354 25.87 -2.97 8.24
N ALA A 355 26.89 -2.28 8.76
CA ALA A 355 27.66 -1.35 7.97
C ALA A 355 28.11 -2.10 6.70
N VAL A 356 27.55 -1.75 5.55
CA VAL A 356 28.27 -1.91 4.29
C VAL A 356 29.46 -0.99 4.48
N ALA A 357 30.59 -1.56 4.93
CA ALA A 357 31.81 -0.91 5.39
C ALA A 357 31.86 0.58 5.01
N GLN A 358 31.20 1.42 5.81
CA GLN A 358 31.51 2.83 5.82
C GLN A 358 32.79 2.87 6.64
N ILE A 359 33.89 3.11 5.95
CA ILE A 359 35.17 3.43 6.58
C ILE A 359 34.88 4.58 7.54
N GLU A 360 34.87 4.27 8.84
CA GLU A 360 34.75 5.25 9.90
C GLU A 360 35.87 6.27 9.72
N VAL A 361 35.47 7.51 9.43
CA VAL A 361 36.35 8.66 9.56
C VAL A 361 36.48 8.92 11.06
N LEU A 362 37.60 8.45 11.64
CA LEU A 362 37.99 8.77 13.01
C LEU A 362 38.25 10.28 13.16
N PRO A 363 37.97 10.89 14.33
CA PRO A 363 38.18 12.31 14.56
C PRO A 363 39.66 12.68 14.54
N GLU A 364 39.97 13.86 13.98
CA GLU A 364 41.29 14.48 14.00
C GLU A 364 41.74 14.76 15.45
N GLU A 365 42.79 14.07 15.90
CA GLU A 365 43.71 14.56 16.94
C GLU A 365 45.16 14.19 16.57
N ASP A 366 45.94 15.25 16.37
CA ASP A 366 47.40 15.44 16.29
C ASP A 366 48.33 14.22 16.14
N ALA A 367 49.09 14.18 15.03
CA ALA A 367 50.52 13.86 15.07
C ALA A 367 51.26 14.28 13.78
N ALA A 368 52.25 15.15 13.98
CA ALA A 368 53.61 15.14 13.45
C ALA A 368 53.87 14.87 11.94
N GLU A 369 54.62 15.82 11.38
CA GLU A 369 55.43 15.76 10.17
C GLU A 369 56.03 14.36 9.88
N GLU A 370 55.69 13.79 8.71
CA GLU A 370 56.63 12.91 8.03
C GLU A 370 56.58 13.13 6.50
N THR A 371 57.77 13.41 6.00
CA THR A 371 58.24 13.75 4.66
C THR A 371 57.49 13.14 3.47
N ALA A 372 57.20 14.01 2.49
CA ALA A 372 56.79 13.66 1.14
C ALA A 372 57.81 12.71 0.47
N VAL A 373 57.35 11.50 0.16
CA VAL A 373 58.00 10.63 -0.82
C VAL A 373 57.19 10.71 -2.10
N THR A 374 57.76 11.39 -3.10
CA THR A 374 57.31 11.31 -4.50
C THR A 374 57.21 9.85 -4.93
N PRO A 375 56.02 9.33 -5.31
CA PRO A 375 55.89 7.93 -5.72
C PRO A 375 56.58 7.72 -7.08
N GLN A 376 57.53 6.80 -7.16
CA GLN A 376 58.16 6.39 -8.41
C GLN A 376 57.23 5.46 -9.22
N PRO A 377 57.42 5.33 -10.55
CA PRO A 377 56.70 4.37 -11.39
C PRO A 377 57.00 2.92 -10.97
N LEU A 378 56.00 2.05 -11.04
CA LEU A 378 56.17 0.62 -10.78
C LEU A 378 56.96 -0.04 -11.92
N PRO A 379 57.95 -0.90 -11.61
CA PRO A 379 58.69 -1.64 -12.64
C PRO A 379 57.78 -2.69 -13.29
N PRO A 380 57.89 -2.93 -14.62
CA PRO A 380 57.11 -3.96 -15.29
C PRO A 380 57.47 -5.36 -14.82
N LEU A 381 56.46 -6.24 -14.72
CA LEU A 381 56.63 -7.66 -14.36
C LEU A 381 57.35 -8.47 -15.45
N ASP A 382 58.12 -9.46 -14.99
CA ASP A 382 58.81 -10.43 -15.84
C ASP A 382 57.84 -11.37 -16.58
N VAL A 383 58.29 -11.99 -17.67
CA VAL A 383 57.42 -12.67 -18.65
C VAL A 383 56.83 -14.00 -18.12
N ASP A 384 57.40 -14.54 -17.04
CA ASP A 384 57.02 -15.82 -16.42
C ASP A 384 56.27 -15.65 -15.06
N ALA A 385 55.60 -14.52 -14.84
CA ALA A 385 54.89 -14.23 -13.59
C ALA A 385 53.72 -15.20 -13.32
N SER A 386 53.57 -15.61 -12.05
CA SER A 386 52.47 -16.46 -11.58
C SER A 386 51.13 -15.73 -11.56
N LEU A 387 50.03 -16.48 -11.49
CA LEU A 387 48.66 -15.92 -11.46
C LEU A 387 48.46 -14.95 -10.28
N GLU A 388 49.03 -15.29 -9.11
CA GLU A 388 48.94 -14.47 -7.90
C GLU A 388 49.74 -13.16 -8.04
N GLU A 389 50.91 -13.22 -8.68
CA GLU A 389 51.73 -12.04 -8.98
C GLU A 389 51.06 -11.11 -10.00
N LEU A 390 50.38 -11.67 -11.01
CA LEU A 390 49.61 -10.89 -11.98
C LEU A 390 48.39 -10.21 -11.35
N ILE A 391 47.69 -10.88 -10.42
CA ILE A 391 46.57 -10.28 -9.67
C ILE A 391 47.06 -9.13 -8.79
N GLN A 392 48.19 -9.32 -8.10
CA GLN A 392 48.76 -8.29 -7.23
C GLN A 392 49.22 -7.08 -8.06
N SER A 393 49.92 -7.30 -9.17
CA SER A 393 50.39 -6.24 -10.07
C SER A 393 49.24 -5.45 -10.71
N ALA A 394 48.16 -6.12 -11.12
CA ALA A 394 46.96 -5.44 -11.60
C ALA A 394 46.36 -4.50 -10.53
N ASN A 395 46.27 -4.95 -9.28
CA ASN A 395 45.79 -4.10 -8.19
C ASN A 395 46.74 -2.92 -7.90
N ASP A 396 48.05 -3.14 -7.99
CA ASP A 396 49.06 -2.12 -7.76
C ASP A 396 49.01 -1.03 -8.86
N HIS A 397 48.91 -1.43 -10.13
CA HIS A 397 48.74 -0.52 -11.26
C HIS A 397 47.41 0.26 -11.19
N PHE A 398 46.31 -0.39 -10.78
CA PHE A 398 45.03 0.30 -10.58
C PHE A 398 45.12 1.36 -9.47
N THR A 399 45.74 1.02 -8.33
CA THR A 399 45.94 1.94 -7.21
C THR A 399 46.86 3.11 -7.60
N ALA A 400 47.92 2.85 -8.37
CA ALA A 400 48.81 3.89 -8.88
C ALA A 400 48.11 4.81 -9.90
N ALA A 401 47.21 4.28 -10.73
CA ALA A 401 46.38 5.07 -11.64
C ALA A 401 45.44 6.00 -10.86
N GLU A 402 44.76 5.51 -9.82
CA GLU A 402 43.90 6.36 -8.97
C GLU A 402 44.69 7.48 -8.28
N ALA A 403 45.89 7.17 -7.79
CA ALA A 403 46.78 8.17 -7.18
C ALA A 403 47.22 9.23 -8.21
N ALA A 404 47.54 8.82 -9.45
CA ALA A 404 47.86 9.73 -10.54
C ALA A 404 46.66 10.61 -10.94
N GLN A 405 45.45 10.05 -10.94
CA GLN A 405 44.21 10.80 -11.20
C GLN A 405 43.97 11.87 -10.13
N ARG A 406 44.16 11.54 -8.84
CA ARG A 406 43.99 12.48 -7.72
C ARG A 406 44.99 13.64 -7.74
N THR A 407 46.18 13.40 -8.29
CA THR A 407 47.26 14.40 -8.41
C THR A 407 47.27 15.12 -9.76
N GLY A 408 46.36 14.77 -10.68
CA GLY A 408 46.23 15.38 -12.00
C GLY A 408 47.32 14.97 -13.01
N ASP A 409 48.09 13.90 -12.73
CA ASP A 409 49.13 13.37 -13.61
C ASP A 409 48.53 12.40 -14.64
N TRP A 410 47.96 12.98 -15.70
CA TRP A 410 47.32 12.22 -16.78
C TRP A 410 48.27 11.34 -17.61
N THR A 411 49.57 11.66 -17.62
CA THR A 411 50.57 10.86 -18.35
C THR A 411 50.84 9.57 -17.60
N ARG A 412 51.01 9.66 -16.28
CA ARG A 412 51.13 8.48 -15.42
C ARG A 412 49.85 7.67 -15.40
N TYR A 413 48.69 8.31 -15.29
CA TYR A 413 47.40 7.63 -15.36
C TYR A 413 47.27 6.74 -16.60
N GLY A 414 47.64 7.26 -17.78
CA GLY A 414 47.63 6.48 -19.02
C GLY A 414 48.61 5.31 -19.01
N THR A 415 49.81 5.51 -18.44
CA THR A 415 50.85 4.47 -18.37
C THR A 415 50.46 3.32 -17.44
N GLU A 416 49.90 3.64 -16.27
CA GLU A 416 49.45 2.63 -15.29
C GLU A 416 48.23 1.85 -15.81
N LEU A 417 47.33 2.50 -16.58
CA LEU A 417 46.21 1.82 -17.23
C LEU A 417 46.65 0.88 -18.37
N GLU A 418 47.66 1.27 -19.16
CA GLU A 418 48.22 0.38 -20.19
C GLU A 418 48.88 -0.86 -19.57
N ALA A 419 49.59 -0.69 -18.45
CA ALA A 419 50.21 -1.79 -17.72
C ALA A 419 49.15 -2.73 -17.09
N LEU A 420 48.12 -2.16 -16.46
CA LEU A 420 46.95 -2.91 -15.98
C LEU A 420 46.30 -3.73 -17.09
N GLN A 421 46.11 -3.14 -18.27
CA GLN A 421 45.51 -3.83 -19.40
C GLN A 421 46.36 -5.02 -19.87
N GLN A 422 47.69 -4.89 -19.85
CA GLN A 422 48.59 -5.99 -20.19
C GLN A 422 48.52 -7.13 -19.16
N ASP A 423 48.47 -6.81 -17.87
CA ASP A 423 48.35 -7.83 -16.80
C ASP A 423 47.01 -8.57 -16.88
N LEU A 424 45.91 -7.85 -17.13
CA LEU A 424 44.59 -8.45 -17.34
C LEU A 424 44.54 -9.36 -18.58
N GLN A 425 45.27 -8.99 -19.64
CA GLN A 425 45.36 -9.81 -20.84
C GLN A 425 46.18 -11.10 -20.59
N ARG A 426 47.28 -11.01 -19.83
CA ARG A 426 48.06 -12.19 -19.40
C ARG A 426 47.26 -13.09 -18.45
N LEU A 427 46.46 -12.53 -17.54
CA LEU A 427 45.52 -13.28 -16.70
C LEU A 427 44.48 -14.04 -17.53
N LEU A 428 43.96 -13.41 -18.58
CA LEU A 428 43.00 -14.03 -19.49
C LEU A 428 43.63 -15.20 -20.28
N GLU A 429 44.87 -15.04 -20.75
CA GLU A 429 45.61 -16.09 -21.46
C GLU A 429 45.96 -17.26 -20.51
N ALA A 430 46.39 -16.97 -19.28
CA ALA A 430 46.71 -17.96 -18.25
C ALA A 430 45.48 -18.78 -17.80
N THR A 431 44.30 -18.16 -17.77
CA THR A 431 43.03 -18.84 -17.42
C THR A 431 42.44 -19.65 -18.57
N GLN A 432 42.77 -19.33 -19.83
CA GLN A 432 42.35 -20.09 -21.02
C GLN A 432 43.29 -21.26 -21.37
N ALA A 433 44.55 -21.23 -20.91
CA ALA A 433 45.54 -22.28 -21.15
C ALA A 433 45.51 -23.43 -20.11
N ALA A 434 44.67 -23.34 -19.09
CA ALA A 434 44.44 -24.42 -18.12
C ALA A 434 43.48 -25.47 -18.71
N PRO A 435 43.87 -26.76 -18.84
CA PRO A 435 43.02 -27.83 -19.40
C PRO A 435 41.84 -28.22 -18.52
#